data_AF-A0A7C6H6V7-F1
#
_entry.id   AF-A0A7C6H6V7-F1
#
_cell.length_a   1.000
_cell.length_b   1.000
_cell.length_c   1.000
_cell.angle_alpha   90.00
_cell.angle_beta   90.00
_cell.angle_gamma   90.00
#
_symmetry.space_group_name_H-M   'P 1'
#
loop_
_entity.id
_entity.type
_entity.pdbx_description
1 polymer ?
#
loop_
_entity_poly.entity_id
_entity_poly.type
_entity_poly.pdbx_seq_one_letter_code
_entity_poly.pdbx_strand_id
1 'polypeptide(L)'
;MSKLRDFIYSLGSFSASILGQTVTTFAIYYYVDVLKVPTKMISLVMLFYGIWNAINDPLFGQISDTTRTKWWRRIPYVAGFTLPLCIAFALLWMPPYPAGAEKSLFIWYFIVIFLFDGLFTIVVLNWTALFPEMSTRRQGTGFRLKAGTRYHRADFRGRPASGSG
;
A
#
# COMPACT_ATOMS: atom_id res chain seq x y z
N MET A 1 -20.21 -1.79 12.10
CA MET A 1 -19.59 -1.83 10.76
C MET A 1 -18.10 -1.39 10.73
N SER A 2 -17.44 -1.08 11.85
CA SER A 2 -16.00 -0.73 11.86
C SER A 2 -15.07 -1.95 11.71
N LYS A 3 -15.42 -3.10 12.32
CA LYS A 3 -14.60 -4.33 12.26
C LYS A 3 -14.37 -4.85 10.84
N LEU A 4 -15.36 -4.71 9.95
CA LEU A 4 -15.23 -5.14 8.55
C LEU A 4 -14.23 -4.27 7.77
N ARG A 5 -14.22 -2.95 8.00
CA ARG A 5 -13.22 -2.05 7.39
C ARG A 5 -11.82 -2.34 7.91
N ASP A 6 -11.69 -2.53 9.23
CA ASP A 6 -10.41 -2.90 9.84
C ASP A 6 -9.89 -4.23 9.26
N PHE A 7 -10.77 -5.23 9.09
CA PHE A 7 -10.43 -6.51 8.48
C PHE A 7 -10.03 -6.39 6.99
N ILE A 8 -10.80 -5.66 6.18
CA ILE A 8 -10.49 -5.42 4.76
C ILE A 8 -9.15 -4.69 4.61
N TYR A 9 -8.87 -3.73 5.49
CA TYR A 9 -7.59 -3.05 5.49
C TYR A 9 -6.45 -4.02 5.80
N SER A 10 -6.54 -4.79 6.89
CA SER A 10 -5.53 -5.79 7.24
C SER A 10 -5.33 -6.84 6.15
N LEU A 11 -6.39 -7.23 5.45
CA LEU A 11 -6.32 -8.13 4.30
C LEU A 11 -5.52 -7.50 3.14
N GLY A 12 -5.69 -6.20 2.89
CA GLY A 12 -4.86 -5.45 1.94
C GLY A 12 -3.38 -5.47 2.32
N SER A 13 -3.05 -5.25 3.59
CA SER A 13 -1.67 -5.35 4.10
C SER A 13 -1.08 -6.72 3.81
N PHE A 14 -1.84 -7.76 4.13
CA PHE A 14 -1.43 -9.14 3.96
C PHE A 14 -1.16 -9.47 2.50
N SER A 15 -2.05 -9.06 1.59
CA SER A 15 -1.86 -9.24 0.15
C SER A 15 -0.62 -8.52 -0.38
N ALA A 16 -0.39 -7.26 0.03
CA ALA A 16 0.77 -6.49 -0.40
C ALA A 16 2.08 -7.15 0.08
N SER A 17 2.11 -7.60 1.34
CA SER A 17 3.26 -8.33 1.90
C SER A 17 3.53 -9.63 1.15
N ILE A 18 2.50 -10.42 0.84
CA ILE A 18 2.68 -11.67 0.07
C ILE A 18 3.25 -11.35 -1.31
N LEU A 19 2.64 -10.42 -2.05
CA LEU A 19 3.09 -10.08 -3.41
C LEU A 19 4.55 -9.61 -3.42
N GLY A 20 4.91 -8.67 -2.54
CA GLY A 20 6.27 -8.15 -2.44
C GLY A 20 7.29 -9.23 -2.06
N GLN A 21 6.96 -10.08 -1.08
CA GLN A 21 7.86 -11.16 -0.65
C GLN A 21 8.00 -12.23 -1.74
N THR A 22 6.91 -12.62 -2.41
CA THR A 22 6.96 -13.61 -3.48
C THR A 22 7.87 -13.14 -4.62
N VAL A 23 7.76 -11.89 -5.06
CA VAL A 23 8.64 -11.35 -6.11
C VAL A 23 10.09 -11.32 -5.64
N THR A 24 10.36 -10.78 -4.45
CA THR A 24 11.72 -10.64 -3.91
C THR A 24 12.43 -11.99 -3.75
N THR A 25 11.71 -13.02 -3.30
CA THR A 25 12.29 -14.34 -3.03
C THR A 25 12.34 -15.24 -4.27
N PHE A 26 11.27 -15.30 -5.05
CA PHE A 26 11.13 -16.31 -6.11
C PHE A 26 11.45 -15.81 -7.52
N ALA A 27 11.41 -14.50 -7.80
CA ALA A 27 11.59 -14.03 -9.17
C ALA A 27 12.99 -14.35 -9.69
N ILE A 28 14.03 -14.12 -8.89
CA ILE A 28 15.42 -14.44 -9.29
C ILE A 28 15.57 -15.94 -9.55
N TYR A 29 15.10 -16.78 -8.62
CA TYR A 29 15.11 -18.23 -8.78
C TYR A 29 14.41 -18.67 -10.07
N TYR A 30 13.23 -18.13 -10.35
CA TYR A 30 12.48 -18.48 -11.56
C TYR A 30 13.24 -18.12 -12.84
N TYR A 31 13.83 -16.93 -12.93
CA TYR A 31 14.55 -16.53 -14.14
C TYR A 31 15.91 -17.22 -14.29
N VAL A 32 16.64 -17.45 -13.20
CA VAL A 32 17.98 -18.08 -13.24
C VAL A 32 17.87 -19.60 -13.32
N ASP A 33 17.17 -20.24 -12.39
CA ASP A 33 17.18 -21.69 -12.23
C ASP A 33 16.16 -22.41 -13.13
N VAL A 34 14.98 -21.81 -13.33
CA VAL A 34 13.91 -22.43 -14.16
C VAL A 34 14.05 -22.05 -15.62
N LEU A 35 14.18 -20.75 -15.93
CA LEU A 35 14.27 -20.26 -17.32
C LEU A 35 15.68 -20.25 -17.90
N LYS A 36 16.68 -20.58 -17.08
CA LYS A 36 18.10 -20.70 -17.47
C LYS A 36 18.70 -19.40 -18.02
N VAL A 37 18.25 -18.24 -17.52
CA VAL A 37 18.89 -16.96 -17.85
C VAL A 37 20.22 -16.87 -17.08
N PRO A 38 21.33 -16.47 -17.74
CA PRO A 38 22.60 -16.31 -17.05
C PRO A 38 22.50 -15.35 -15.87
N THR A 39 23.02 -15.76 -14.72
CA THR A 39 23.00 -14.97 -13.47
C THR A 39 23.59 -13.57 -13.69
N LYS A 40 24.64 -13.45 -14.50
CA LYS A 40 25.27 -12.15 -14.85
C LYS A 40 24.26 -11.13 -15.40
N MET A 41 23.30 -11.57 -16.22
CA MET A 41 22.29 -10.68 -16.80
C MET A 41 21.26 -10.28 -15.74
N ILE A 42 20.79 -11.23 -14.93
CA ILE A 42 19.84 -10.95 -13.84
C ILE A 42 20.46 -10.03 -12.79
N SER A 43 21.74 -10.22 -12.44
CA SER A 43 22.48 -9.32 -11.53
C SER A 43 22.54 -7.88 -12.07
N LEU A 44 22.65 -7.71 -13.39
CA LEU A 44 22.62 -6.38 -14.00
C LEU A 44 21.22 -5.74 -13.85
N VAL A 45 20.14 -6.49 -14.06
CA VAL A 45 18.78 -6.01 -13.79
C VAL A 45 18.64 -5.59 -12.32
N MET A 46 19.12 -6.43 -11.40
CA MET A 46 19.07 -6.16 -9.96
C MET A 46 19.86 -4.91 -9.56
N LEU A 47 20.98 -4.64 -10.21
CA LEU A 47 21.75 -3.42 -9.99
C LEU A 47 20.93 -2.18 -10.37
N PHE A 48 20.33 -2.17 -11.56
CA PHE A 48 19.46 -1.08 -11.98
C PHE A 48 18.20 -0.97 -11.11
N TYR A 49 17.64 -2.10 -10.70
CA TYR A 49 16.51 -2.16 -9.78
C TYR A 49 16.84 -1.53 -8.42
N GLY A 50 18.04 -1.78 -7.89
CA GLY A 50 18.53 -1.14 -6.67
C GLY A 50 18.69 0.37 -6.81
N ILE A 51 19.24 0.85 -7.93
CA ILE A 51 19.36 2.30 -8.22
C ILE A 51 17.97 2.94 -8.30
N TRP A 52 17.04 2.28 -8.98
CA TRP A 52 15.66 2.72 -9.09
C TRP A 52 14.98 2.83 -7.73
N ASN A 53 15.10 1.82 -6.87
CA ASN A 53 14.57 1.87 -5.51
C ASN A 53 15.22 2.96 -4.66
N ALA A 54 16.54 3.15 -4.77
CA ALA A 54 17.23 4.22 -4.05
C ALA A 54 16.74 5.63 -4.44
N ILE A 55 16.20 5.80 -5.65
CA ILE A 55 15.59 7.06 -6.12
C ILE A 55 14.10 7.12 -5.72
N ASN A 56 13.39 6.02 -5.91
CA ASN A 56 11.97 5.91 -5.62
C ASN A 56 11.66 6.07 -4.13
N ASP A 57 12.42 5.42 -3.25
CA ASP A 57 12.16 5.42 -1.81
C ASP A 57 12.13 6.86 -1.23
N PRO A 58 13.10 7.76 -1.52
CA PRO A 58 13.01 9.17 -1.14
C PRO A 58 11.87 9.93 -1.82
N LEU A 59 11.65 9.73 -3.13
CA LEU A 59 10.57 10.40 -3.87
C LEU A 59 9.22 10.09 -3.24
N PHE A 60 8.98 8.82 -2.95
CA PHE A 60 7.75 8.36 -2.34
C PHE A 60 7.62 8.76 -0.88
N GLY A 61 8.73 8.86 -0.14
CA GLY A 61 8.75 9.49 1.18
C GLY A 61 8.29 10.95 1.14
N GLN A 62 8.87 11.75 0.24
CA GLN A 62 8.49 13.16 0.07
C GLN A 62 7.06 13.34 -0.42
N ILE A 63 6.61 12.51 -1.36
CA ILE A 63 5.23 12.52 -1.85
C ILE A 63 4.30 12.13 -0.70
N SER A 64 4.59 11.09 0.07
CA SER A 64 3.77 10.69 1.23
C SER A 64 3.62 11.85 2.23
N ASP A 65 4.70 12.55 2.54
CA ASP A 65 4.70 13.67 3.49
C ASP A 65 4.01 14.93 2.95
N THR A 66 4.14 15.21 1.65
CA THR A 66 3.61 16.45 1.04
C THR A 66 2.13 16.32 0.64
N THR A 67 1.61 15.10 0.49
CA THR A 67 0.29 14.88 -0.09
C THR A 67 -0.82 15.07 0.95
N ARG A 68 -1.13 16.33 1.28
CA ARG A 68 -2.39 16.78 1.91
C ARG A 68 -3.52 16.74 0.86
N THR A 69 -4.16 15.59 0.61
CA THR A 69 -5.27 15.51 -0.36
C THR A 69 -6.62 15.22 0.29
N LYS A 70 -7.66 15.88 -0.24
CA LYS A 70 -9.07 15.71 0.12
C LYS A 70 -9.58 14.27 -0.10
N TRP A 71 -9.63 13.53 1.00
CA TRP A 71 -10.50 12.47 1.53
C TRP A 71 -11.32 11.49 0.64
N TRP A 72 -11.64 11.77 -0.62
CA TRP A 72 -12.50 10.88 -1.44
C TRP A 72 -11.95 10.54 -2.82
N ARG A 73 -10.78 11.08 -3.19
CA ARG A 73 -10.18 10.86 -4.51
C ARG A 73 -9.24 9.66 -4.60
N ARG A 74 -8.75 9.06 -3.50
CA ARG A 74 -7.66 8.04 -3.52
C ARG A 74 -8.13 6.59 -3.70
N ILE A 75 -9.34 6.26 -3.25
CA ILE A 75 -9.96 4.92 -3.40
C ILE A 75 -10.04 4.46 -4.88
N PRO A 76 -10.43 5.32 -5.86
CA PRO A 76 -10.45 4.91 -7.26
C PRO A 76 -9.05 4.69 -7.85
N TYR A 77 -8.00 5.32 -7.33
CA TYR A 77 -6.62 5.02 -7.76
C TYR A 77 -6.19 3.64 -7.27
N VAL A 78 -6.44 3.30 -6.00
CA VAL A 78 -6.14 1.95 -5.49
C VAL A 78 -6.91 0.91 -6.30
N ALA A 79 -8.22 1.06 -6.48
CA ALA A 79 -9.02 0.11 -7.24
C ALA A 79 -8.63 0.05 -8.73
N GLY A 80 -8.33 1.20 -9.35
CA GLY A 80 -7.99 1.30 -10.77
C GLY A 80 -6.59 0.78 -11.10
N PHE A 81 -5.61 0.98 -10.22
CA PHE A 81 -4.23 0.52 -10.41
C PHE A 81 -3.99 -0.90 -9.87
N THR A 82 -4.88 -1.44 -9.04
CA THR A 82 -4.82 -2.84 -8.59
C THR A 82 -4.93 -3.81 -9.78
N LEU A 83 -5.80 -3.52 -10.75
CA LEU A 83 -5.95 -4.40 -11.93
C LEU A 83 -4.68 -4.43 -12.80
N PRO A 84 -4.09 -3.30 -13.21
CA PRO A 84 -2.76 -3.26 -13.82
C PRO A 84 -1.67 -3.94 -13.01
N LEU A 85 -1.68 -3.79 -11.67
CA LEU A 85 -0.71 -4.46 -10.79
C LEU A 85 -0.85 -5.98 -10.87
N CYS A 86 -2.07 -6.52 -10.83
CA CYS A 86 -2.32 -7.95 -11.00
C CYS A 86 -1.86 -8.45 -12.36
N ILE A 87 -2.06 -7.66 -13.43
CA ILE A 87 -1.58 -7.99 -14.77
C ILE A 87 -0.05 -8.00 -14.81
N ALA A 88 0.61 -6.97 -14.28
CA ALA A 88 2.07 -6.90 -14.22
C ALA A 88 2.67 -8.06 -13.41
N PHE A 89 2.04 -8.42 -12.29
CA PHE A 89 2.42 -9.59 -11.51
C PHE A 89 2.27 -10.88 -12.31
N ALA A 90 1.16 -11.08 -13.03
CA ALA A 90 0.98 -12.26 -13.88
C ALA A 90 2.03 -12.32 -15.01
N LEU A 91 2.30 -11.18 -15.67
CA LEU A 91 3.32 -11.08 -16.72
C LEU A 91 4.72 -11.41 -16.22
N LEU A 92 5.02 -11.18 -14.94
CA LEU A 92 6.32 -11.51 -14.34
C LEU A 92 6.58 -13.02 -14.39
N TRP A 93 5.52 -13.82 -14.21
CA TRP A 93 5.58 -15.29 -14.17
C TRP A 93 5.21 -15.95 -15.50
N MET A 94 4.75 -15.18 -16.49
CA MET A 94 4.31 -15.68 -17.80
C MET A 94 5.11 -15.03 -18.95
N PRO A 95 6.43 -15.22 -19.03
CA PRO A 95 7.20 -14.74 -20.17
C PRO A 95 6.75 -15.46 -21.45
N PRO A 96 6.58 -14.75 -22.57
CA PRO A 96 6.15 -15.34 -23.85
C PRO A 96 7.29 -16.05 -24.60
N TYR A 97 8.42 -16.31 -23.93
CA TYR A 97 9.63 -16.85 -24.54
C TYR A 97 9.99 -18.21 -23.92
N PRO A 98 10.55 -19.14 -24.71
CA PRO A 98 11.00 -20.43 -24.20
C PRO A 98 12.22 -20.26 -23.27
N ALA A 99 12.43 -21.24 -22.39
CA ALA A 99 13.63 -21.32 -21.57
C ALA A 99 14.89 -21.34 -22.45
N GLY A 100 15.94 -20.64 -22.03
CA GLY A 100 17.17 -20.46 -22.82
C GLY A 100 17.14 -19.31 -23.83
N ALA A 101 16.02 -18.60 -24.00
CA ALA A 101 15.96 -17.35 -24.77
C ALA A 101 16.55 -16.16 -23.97
N GLU A 102 17.82 -16.25 -23.60
CA GLU A 102 18.48 -15.41 -22.58
C GLU A 102 18.24 -13.91 -22.77
N LYS A 103 18.49 -13.38 -23.97
CA LYS A 103 18.35 -11.94 -24.28
C LYS A 103 16.91 -11.46 -24.17
N SER A 104 15.97 -12.22 -24.71
CA SER A 104 14.54 -11.87 -24.70
C SER A 104 13.96 -11.94 -23.29
N LEU A 105 14.33 -12.97 -22.53
CA LEU A 105 13.94 -13.13 -21.13
C LEU A 105 14.55 -12.05 -20.23
N PHE A 106 15.81 -11.65 -20.49
CA PHE A 106 16.44 -10.53 -19.78
C PHE A 106 15.68 -9.22 -20.02
N ILE A 107 15.39 -8.86 -21.27
CA ILE A 107 14.64 -7.64 -21.60
C ILE A 107 13.23 -7.69 -21.01
N TRP A 108 12.57 -8.84 -21.11
CA TRP A 108 11.24 -9.05 -20.52
C TRP A 108 11.26 -8.84 -19.01
N TYR A 109 12.19 -9.49 -18.31
CA TYR A 109 12.32 -9.36 -16.87
C TYR A 109 12.58 -7.91 -16.47
N PHE A 110 13.51 -7.23 -17.16
CA PHE A 110 13.83 -5.83 -16.94
C PHE A 110 12.59 -4.92 -17.08
N ILE A 111 11.77 -5.11 -18.11
CA ILE A 111 10.58 -4.26 -18.29
C ILE A 111 9.52 -4.57 -17.22
N VAL A 112 9.24 -5.85 -17.00
CA VAL A 112 8.11 -6.26 -16.15
C VAL A 112 8.41 -6.05 -14.66
N ILE A 113 9.65 -6.23 -14.20
CA ILE A 113 9.99 -5.99 -12.80
C ILE A 113 9.86 -4.51 -12.43
N PHE A 114 10.27 -3.59 -13.32
CA PHE A 114 10.11 -2.15 -13.12
C PHE A 114 8.64 -1.72 -13.21
N LEU A 115 7.88 -2.30 -14.15
CA LEU A 115 6.44 -2.05 -14.24
C LEU A 115 5.71 -2.51 -12.98
N PHE A 116 6.01 -3.71 -12.49
CA PHE A 116 5.45 -4.24 -11.25
C PHE A 116 5.81 -3.33 -10.08
N ASP A 117 7.08 -2.97 -9.92
CA ASP A 117 7.57 -2.14 -8.82
C ASP A 117 6.93 -0.76 -8.77
N GLY A 118 6.85 -0.08 -9.93
CA GLY A 118 6.20 1.23 -10.03
C GLY A 118 4.71 1.16 -9.68
N LEU A 119 3.99 0.17 -10.20
CA LEU A 119 2.56 -0.03 -9.89
C LEU A 119 2.35 -0.42 -8.43
N PHE A 120 3.20 -1.32 -7.90
CA PHE A 120 3.15 -1.78 -6.53
C PHE A 120 3.32 -0.60 -5.59
N THR A 121 4.30 0.26 -5.85
CA THR A 121 4.57 1.41 -5.01
C THR A 121 3.42 2.43 -5.03
N ILE A 122 2.84 2.72 -6.20
CA ILE A 122 1.66 3.60 -6.30
C ILE A 122 0.49 3.04 -5.47
N VAL A 123 0.21 1.74 -5.58
CA VAL A 123 -0.90 1.09 -4.85
C VAL A 123 -0.64 1.08 -3.35
N VAL A 124 0.56 0.67 -2.93
CA VAL A 124 0.93 0.56 -1.51
C VAL A 124 0.92 1.92 -0.82
N LEU A 125 1.44 2.97 -1.45
CA LEU A 125 1.43 4.32 -0.86
C LEU A 125 0.02 4.87 -0.64
N ASN A 126 -0.86 4.66 -1.62
CA ASN A 126 -2.25 5.08 -1.48
C ASN A 126 -2.98 4.23 -0.44
N TRP A 127 -2.62 2.95 -0.31
CA TRP A 127 -3.15 2.05 0.69
C TRP A 127 -2.69 2.40 2.12
N THR A 128 -1.39 2.61 2.37
CA THR A 128 -0.85 2.95 3.70
C THR A 128 -1.38 4.28 4.22
N ALA A 129 -1.64 5.24 3.34
CA ALA A 129 -2.25 6.51 3.70
C ALA A 129 -3.70 6.40 4.25
N LEU A 130 -4.42 5.29 3.98
CA LEU A 130 -5.78 5.08 4.52
C LEU A 130 -5.78 4.73 6.02
N PHE A 131 -4.67 4.24 6.58
CA PHE A 131 -4.56 3.84 7.99
C PHE A 131 -4.76 4.97 9.00
N PRO A 132 -3.99 6.08 8.95
CA PRO A 132 -4.15 7.19 9.90
C PRO A 132 -5.55 7.82 9.86
N GLU A 133 -6.28 7.67 8.75
CA GLU A 133 -7.66 8.16 8.65
C GLU A 133 -8.66 7.28 9.42
N MET A 134 -8.47 5.97 9.44
CA MET A 134 -9.32 5.05 10.23
C MET A 134 -9.12 5.25 11.73
N SER A 135 -7.88 5.52 12.16
CA SER A 135 -7.56 5.76 13.58
C SER A 135 -8.08 7.13 14.05
N THR A 136 -7.93 8.19 13.26
CA THR A 136 -8.39 9.55 13.60
C THR A 136 -9.91 9.64 13.72
N ARG A 137 -10.68 8.98 12.83
CA ARG A 137 -12.16 8.93 12.93
C ARG A 137 -12.63 8.27 14.24
N ARG A 138 -11.88 7.27 14.73
CA ARG A 138 -12.21 6.54 15.96
C ARG A 138 -12.01 7.41 17.20
N GLN A 139 -10.95 8.23 17.23
CA GLN A 139 -10.68 9.17 18.33
C GLN A 139 -11.68 10.34 18.37
N GLY A 140 -11.98 10.98 17.23
CA GLY A 140 -12.91 12.11 17.18
C GLY A 140 -14.34 11.75 17.61
N THR A 141 -14.82 10.55 17.24
CA THR A 141 -16.15 10.07 17.65
C THR A 141 -16.21 9.75 19.15
N GLY A 142 -15.15 9.12 19.70
CA GLY A 142 -15.06 8.83 21.13
C GLY A 142 -14.94 10.08 22.01
N PHE A 143 -14.21 11.09 21.54
CA PHE A 143 -14.07 12.36 22.27
C PHE A 143 -15.38 13.15 22.28
N ARG A 144 -16.11 13.17 21.17
CA ARG A 144 -17.40 13.86 21.05
C ARG A 144 -18.51 13.18 21.89
N LEU A 145 -18.48 11.85 21.97
CA LEU A 145 -19.37 11.09 22.87
C LEU A 145 -19.04 11.31 24.35
N LYS A 146 -17.76 11.32 24.74
CA LYS A 146 -17.32 11.62 26.12
C LYS A 146 -17.58 13.08 26.53
N ALA A 147 -17.43 14.02 25.61
CA ALA A 147 -17.71 15.44 25.86
C ALA A 147 -19.23 15.71 25.98
N GLY A 148 -20.05 15.12 25.09
CA GLY A 148 -21.51 15.27 25.14
C GLY A 148 -22.16 14.65 26.38
N THR A 149 -21.62 13.54 26.90
CA THR A 149 -22.12 12.95 28.16
C THR A 149 -21.67 13.70 29.43
N ARG A 150 -20.58 14.48 29.38
CA ARG A 150 -20.18 15.34 30.51
C ARG A 150 -21.04 16.58 30.64
N TYR A 151 -21.47 17.19 29.53
CA TYR A 151 -22.35 18.36 29.58
C TYR A 151 -23.75 18.03 30.11
N HIS A 152 -24.31 16.88 29.72
CA HIS A 152 -25.64 16.51 30.19
C HIS A 152 -25.73 16.11 31.67
N ARG A 153 -24.58 15.87 32.33
CA ARG A 153 -24.51 15.49 33.75
C ARG A 153 -24.13 16.66 34.68
N ALA A 154 -23.82 17.83 34.14
CA ALA A 154 -23.44 19.01 34.92
C ALA A 154 -24.64 19.93 35.28
N ASP A 155 -25.80 19.76 34.65
CA ASP A 155 -26.93 20.70 34.73
C ASP A 155 -27.96 20.39 35.85
N PHE A 156 -27.65 19.48 36.78
CA PHE A 156 -28.59 19.05 37.83
C PHE A 156 -28.13 19.34 39.27
N ARG A 157 -27.08 20.14 39.48
CA ARG A 157 -26.67 20.58 40.82
C ARG A 157 -26.43 22.09 40.87
N GLY A 158 -27.47 22.84 41.21
CA GLY A 158 -27.30 24.24 41.62
C GLY A 158 -28.42 25.17 41.18
N ARG A 159 -29.63 24.98 41.71
CA ARG A 159 -30.56 26.10 41.86
C ARG A 159 -30.77 26.35 43.35
N PRO A 160 -30.35 27.51 43.89
CA PRO A 160 -30.67 27.86 45.26
C PRO A 160 -32.16 28.19 45.35
N ALA A 161 -32.84 27.57 46.32
CA ALA A 161 -34.20 27.93 46.67
C ALA A 161 -34.20 29.35 47.25
N SER A 162 -34.78 30.30 46.52
CA SER A 162 -35.13 31.61 47.04
C SER A 162 -36.29 31.45 48.03
N GLY A 163 -35.97 31.47 49.33
CA GLY A 163 -36.95 31.56 50.41
C GLY A 163 -37.24 33.03 50.71
N SER A 164 -38.41 33.49 50.30
CA SER A 164 -39.09 34.69 50.81
C SER A 164 -39.78 34.36 52.14
N GLY A 165 -39.56 35.19 53.16
CA GLY A 165 -40.24 35.12 54.45
C GLY A 165 -39.52 35.95 55.50
#